data_AF-A0A849S279-F1
#
_entry.id   AF-A0A849S279-F1
#
_cell.length_a   1.000
_cell.length_b   1.000
_cell.length_c   1.000
_cell.angle_alpha   90.00
_cell.angle_beta   90.00
_cell.angle_gamma   90.00
#
_symmetry.space_group_name_H-M   'P 1'
#
loop_
_entity.id
_entity.type
_entity.pdbx_description
1 polymer ?
#
loop_
_entity_poly.entity_id
_entity_poly.type
_entity_poly.pdbx_seq_one_letter_code
_entity_poly.pdbx_strand_id
1 'polypeptide(L)'
;MTLARNLEIAESAISNISKLGIISSNKIAHRIKASGGIQNVIGTDQGMRTGILGVAGINIQTLRGMTPAGLRQMAGRAALSKSGNCGELAMVAAIHMIDTGGTPVHLMWFTTPGYDHMWATIGVHPAWQADNLRSWGAEAVWVDPWQTDDGIAFSIEDFVAGKVRNLNAIYNCNTKELVEAGGIQGVVVG
;
A
#
# COMPACT_ATOMS: atom_id res chain seq x y z
N MET A 1 -5.95 2.52 -19.89
CA MET A 1 -6.33 3.81 -19.29
C MET A 1 -5.12 4.71 -19.26
N THR A 2 -5.31 6.01 -19.10
CA THR A 2 -4.22 6.99 -19.02
C THR A 2 -3.79 7.23 -17.57
N LEU A 3 -2.58 7.75 -17.39
CA LEU A 3 -1.95 8.04 -16.10
C LEU A 3 -2.78 9.05 -15.34
N ALA A 4 -3.22 10.10 -16.03
CA ALA A 4 -4.09 11.13 -15.45
C ALA A 4 -5.37 10.51 -14.87
N ARG A 5 -6.00 9.58 -15.58
CA ARG A 5 -7.20 8.89 -15.09
C ARG A 5 -6.89 7.96 -13.91
N ASN A 6 -5.76 7.25 -13.97
CA ASN A 6 -5.34 6.37 -12.88
C ASN A 6 -5.02 7.15 -11.60
N LEU A 7 -4.37 8.32 -11.72
CA LEU A 7 -4.11 9.24 -10.60
C LEU A 7 -5.42 9.78 -10.01
N GLU A 8 -6.37 10.21 -10.85
CA GLU A 8 -7.68 10.67 -10.37
C GLU A 8 -8.42 9.58 -9.57
N ILE A 9 -8.42 8.34 -10.06
CA ILE A 9 -9.00 7.19 -9.36
C ILE A 9 -8.27 6.92 -8.04
N ALA A 10 -6.93 6.97 -8.03
CA ALA A 10 -6.11 6.75 -6.85
C ALA A 10 -6.34 7.81 -5.76
N GLU A 11 -6.35 9.09 -6.14
CA GLU A 11 -6.64 10.21 -5.24
C GLU A 11 -8.07 10.13 -4.68
N SER A 12 -9.04 9.74 -5.51
CA SER A 12 -10.41 9.48 -5.08
C SER A 12 -10.48 8.35 -4.04
N ALA A 13 -9.70 7.28 -4.22
CA ALA A 13 -9.64 6.17 -3.27
C ALA A 13 -9.06 6.59 -1.91
N ILE A 14 -8.01 7.40 -1.91
CA ILE A 14 -7.43 7.98 -0.70
C ILE A 14 -8.44 8.92 -0.02
N SER A 15 -9.06 9.83 -0.78
CA SER A 15 -10.08 10.75 -0.28
C SER A 15 -11.26 10.01 0.34
N ASN A 16 -11.67 8.87 -0.24
CA ASN A 16 -12.74 8.04 0.29
C ASN A 16 -12.41 7.49 1.69
N ILE A 17 -11.18 7.08 1.95
CA ILE A 17 -10.75 6.60 3.27
C ILE A 17 -10.86 7.71 4.32
N SER A 18 -10.41 8.92 3.98
CA SER A 18 -10.55 10.08 4.86
C SER A 18 -12.01 10.43 5.13
N LYS A 19 -12.89 10.37 4.11
CA LYS A 19 -14.34 10.56 4.26
C LYS A 19 -14.99 9.49 5.14
N LEU A 20 -14.54 8.25 5.04
CA LEU A 20 -14.99 7.16 5.89
C LEU A 20 -14.51 7.31 7.34
N GLY A 21 -13.53 8.17 7.61
CA GLY A 21 -12.99 8.43 8.94
C GLY A 21 -12.20 7.25 9.51
N ILE A 22 -11.58 6.43 8.65
CA ILE A 22 -10.80 5.27 9.08
C ILE A 22 -9.43 5.77 9.57
N ILE A 23 -9.07 5.45 10.81
CA ILE A 23 -7.76 5.76 11.37
C ILE A 23 -6.82 4.55 11.28
N SER A 24 -5.52 4.83 11.22
CA SER A 24 -4.50 3.77 11.22
C SER A 24 -4.28 3.24 12.64
N SER A 25 -4.56 1.96 12.89
CA SER A 25 -4.38 1.33 14.21
C SER A 25 -2.93 1.04 14.58
N ASN A 26 -1.99 1.10 13.63
CA ASN A 26 -0.58 0.81 13.89
C ASN A 26 0.34 2.04 13.92
N LYS A 27 -0.07 3.20 13.37
CA LYS A 27 0.65 4.47 13.57
C LYS A 27 0.46 5.01 14.98
N ILE A 28 1.54 5.24 15.73
CA ILE A 28 1.47 5.73 17.12
C ILE A 28 0.62 7.01 17.25
N ALA A 29 0.83 8.00 16.38
CA ALA A 29 0.03 9.24 16.40
C ALA A 29 -1.47 8.99 16.17
N HIS A 30 -1.81 8.04 15.29
CA HIS A 30 -3.20 7.69 15.01
C HIS A 30 -3.80 6.78 16.10
N ARG A 31 -3.02 5.93 16.77
CA ARG A 31 -3.45 5.21 17.98
C ARG A 31 -3.83 6.19 19.10
N ILE A 32 -3.00 7.21 19.33
CA ILE A 32 -3.28 8.26 20.30
C ILE A 32 -4.59 8.98 19.96
N LYS A 33 -4.80 9.33 18.69
CA LYS A 33 -6.03 9.97 18.21
C LYS A 33 -7.24 9.03 18.33
N ALA A 34 -7.10 7.77 17.96
CA ALA A 34 -8.13 6.73 18.04
C ALA A 34 -8.58 6.44 19.47
N SER A 35 -7.62 6.41 20.39
CA SER A 35 -7.84 6.16 21.81
C SER A 35 -8.36 7.39 22.58
N GLY A 36 -8.52 8.55 21.93
CA GLY A 36 -8.94 9.78 22.59
C GLY A 36 -7.88 10.39 23.53
N GLY A 37 -6.60 10.13 23.26
CA GLY A 37 -5.44 10.61 24.01
C GLY A 37 -4.45 9.51 24.38
N ILE A 38 -3.19 9.91 24.63
CA ILE A 38 -2.07 8.99 24.91
C ILE A 38 -2.29 8.16 26.17
N GLN A 39 -3.02 8.71 27.13
CA GLN A 39 -3.39 8.07 28.40
C GLN A 39 -4.24 6.80 28.22
N ASN A 40 -4.81 6.57 27.04
CA ASN A 40 -5.71 5.46 26.73
C ASN A 40 -5.08 4.41 25.79
N VAL A 41 -3.78 4.52 25.47
CA VAL A 41 -3.08 3.59 24.58
C VAL A 41 -2.40 2.48 25.42
N ILE A 42 -2.89 1.24 25.32
CA ILE A 42 -2.26 0.06 25.94
C ILE A 42 -1.42 -0.66 24.88
N GLY A 43 -0.10 -0.79 25.12
CA GLY A 43 0.85 -1.34 24.14
C GLY A 43 0.81 -2.87 24.03
N THR A 44 0.81 -3.37 22.79
CA THR A 44 1.22 -4.74 22.45
C THR A 44 2.23 -4.68 21.31
N ASP A 45 3.34 -5.38 21.47
CA ASP A 45 4.48 -5.45 20.54
C ASP A 45 4.03 -5.86 19.13
N GLN A 46 4.37 -5.07 18.11
CA GLN A 46 4.27 -5.48 16.71
C GLN A 46 5.63 -6.00 16.25
N GLY A 47 5.81 -7.30 16.42
CA GLY A 47 7.08 -8.01 16.32
C GLY A 47 7.71 -8.08 14.92
N MET A 48 9.02 -8.33 14.95
CA MET A 48 9.89 -8.56 13.80
C MET A 48 9.40 -9.71 12.91
N ARG A 49 9.12 -9.44 11.62
CA ARG A 49 8.85 -10.46 10.60
C ARG A 49 9.95 -10.44 9.54
N THR A 50 10.65 -11.55 9.34
CA THR A 50 11.79 -11.64 8.42
C THR A 50 11.38 -11.64 6.93
N GLY A 51 11.77 -10.57 6.22
CA GLY A 51 12.44 -10.54 4.90
C GLY A 51 12.01 -11.48 3.76
N ILE A 52 10.82 -11.31 3.18
CA ILE A 52 10.49 -11.74 1.80
C ILE A 52 9.56 -10.69 1.19
N LEU A 53 9.96 -10.08 0.07
CA LEU A 53 9.05 -9.32 -0.81
C LEU A 53 8.13 -10.33 -1.50
N GLY A 54 6.96 -10.56 -0.91
CA GLY A 54 5.93 -11.35 -1.57
C GLY A 54 5.03 -10.43 -2.37
N VAL A 55 5.10 -10.46 -3.69
CA VAL A 55 4.08 -9.77 -4.46
C VAL A 55 2.88 -10.69 -4.65
N ALA A 56 1.80 -10.41 -3.92
CA ALA A 56 0.50 -10.92 -4.31
C ALA A 56 0.04 -10.11 -5.54
N GLY A 57 0.50 -10.51 -6.73
CA GLY A 57 -0.10 -10.03 -7.97
C GLY A 57 -1.55 -10.49 -8.01
N ILE A 58 -2.46 -9.75 -7.39
CA ILE A 58 -3.88 -10.00 -7.53
C ILE A 58 -4.28 -9.51 -8.92
N ASN A 59 -4.14 -10.35 -9.93
CA ASN A 59 -5.32 -10.56 -10.75
C ASN A 59 -6.36 -11.11 -9.76
N ILE A 60 -7.60 -10.63 -9.72
CA ILE A 60 -8.65 -10.81 -8.68
C ILE A 60 -8.86 -12.26 -8.13
N GLN A 61 -8.11 -13.25 -8.60
CA GLN A 61 -8.09 -14.63 -8.18
C GLN A 61 -7.20 -15.01 -6.96
N THR A 62 -6.19 -14.27 -6.51
CA THR A 62 -5.30 -14.81 -5.44
C THR A 62 -4.64 -13.80 -4.48
N LEU A 63 -5.42 -13.28 -3.53
CA LEU A 63 -4.92 -12.89 -2.20
C LEU A 63 -5.08 -14.09 -1.26
N ARG A 64 -4.20 -15.10 -1.34
CA ARG A 64 -4.29 -16.38 -0.58
C ARG A 64 -5.75 -16.86 -0.34
N GLY A 65 -6.49 -17.17 -1.40
CA GLY A 65 -7.85 -17.71 -1.30
C GLY A 65 -8.97 -16.71 -0.94
N MET A 66 -8.70 -15.41 -0.87
CA MET A 66 -9.71 -14.39 -0.62
C MET A 66 -10.41 -13.97 -1.92
N THR A 67 -11.71 -14.23 -1.98
CA THR A 67 -12.57 -13.83 -3.11
C THR A 67 -12.82 -12.32 -3.09
N PRO A 68 -13.29 -11.70 -4.21
CA PRO A 68 -13.80 -10.33 -4.20
C PRO A 68 -14.77 -10.03 -3.06
N ALA A 69 -15.61 -11.01 -2.70
CA ALA A 69 -16.54 -10.89 -1.58
C ALA A 69 -15.81 -10.84 -0.23
N GLY A 70 -14.77 -11.66 -0.05
CA GLY A 70 -13.92 -11.60 1.14
C GLY A 70 -13.19 -10.27 1.29
N LEU A 71 -12.66 -9.74 0.18
CA LEU A 71 -12.03 -8.41 0.16
C LEU A 71 -13.02 -7.32 0.58
N ARG A 72 -14.25 -7.35 0.03
CA ARG A 72 -15.32 -6.39 0.38
C ARG A 72 -15.75 -6.52 1.83
N GLN A 73 -15.78 -7.74 2.36
CA GLN A 73 -16.07 -7.96 3.77
C GLN A 73 -15.00 -7.33 4.67
N MET A 74 -13.72 -7.49 4.36
CA MET A 74 -12.63 -6.90 5.14
C MET A 74 -12.63 -5.37 5.07
N ALA A 75 -12.77 -4.81 3.87
CA ALA A 75 -12.92 -3.36 3.70
C ALA A 75 -14.14 -2.81 4.46
N GLY A 76 -15.26 -3.53 4.40
CA GLY A 76 -16.47 -3.20 5.16
C GLY A 76 -16.24 -3.19 6.66
N ARG A 77 -15.50 -4.16 7.20
CA ARG A 77 -15.13 -4.19 8.63
C ARG A 77 -14.31 -2.97 9.02
N ALA A 78 -13.29 -2.60 8.25
CA ALA A 78 -12.46 -1.43 8.52
C ALA A 78 -13.27 -0.12 8.45
N ALA A 79 -14.17 -0.01 7.47
CA ALA A 79 -15.07 1.13 7.33
C ALA A 79 -16.09 1.24 8.47
N LEU A 80 -16.55 0.10 9.02
CA LEU A 80 -17.45 0.04 10.17
C LEU A 80 -16.73 0.32 11.49
N SER A 81 -15.56 -0.29 11.71
CA SER A 81 -14.75 -0.11 12.93
C SER A 81 -14.09 1.26 13.00
N LYS A 82 -14.04 2.00 11.88
CA LYS A 82 -13.29 3.26 11.74
C LYS A 82 -11.80 3.10 12.04
N SER A 83 -11.27 1.88 11.92
CA SER A 83 -9.88 1.57 12.27
C SER A 83 -9.32 0.42 11.44
N GLY A 84 -8.06 0.53 10.98
CA GLY A 84 -7.35 -0.54 10.25
C GLY A 84 -5.85 -0.31 10.13
N ASN A 85 -5.06 -1.33 9.78
CA ASN A 85 -3.63 -1.21 9.48
C ASN A 85 -3.41 -0.98 7.97
N CYS A 86 -2.15 -1.02 7.51
CA CYS A 86 -1.79 -0.85 6.10
C CYS A 86 -2.57 -1.79 5.18
N GLY A 87 -2.76 -3.05 5.58
CA GLY A 87 -3.53 -4.03 4.84
C GLY A 87 -5.00 -3.62 4.66
N GLU A 88 -5.70 -3.34 5.75
CA GLU A 88 -7.12 -2.95 5.67
C GLU A 88 -7.33 -1.67 4.86
N LEU A 89 -6.48 -0.66 5.05
CA LEU A 89 -6.56 0.60 4.30
C LEU A 89 -6.30 0.37 2.81
N ALA A 90 -5.29 -0.42 2.45
CA ALA A 90 -5.00 -0.77 1.07
C ALA A 90 -6.17 -1.53 0.42
N MET A 91 -6.82 -2.44 1.14
CA MET A 91 -8.01 -3.16 0.65
C MET A 91 -9.21 -2.24 0.40
N VAL A 92 -9.47 -1.27 1.30
CA VAL A 92 -10.52 -0.25 1.10
C VAL A 92 -10.22 0.58 -0.15
N ALA A 93 -8.97 1.03 -0.32
CA ALA A 93 -8.56 1.77 -1.51
C ALA A 93 -8.72 0.93 -2.78
N ALA A 94 -8.27 -0.32 -2.77
CA ALA A 94 -8.36 -1.20 -3.93
C ALA A 94 -9.81 -1.45 -4.38
N ILE A 95 -10.74 -1.67 -3.43
CA ILE A 95 -12.16 -1.81 -3.78
C ILE A 95 -12.73 -0.54 -4.36
N HIS A 96 -12.43 0.62 -3.75
CA HIS A 96 -12.88 1.90 -4.29
C HIS A 96 -12.37 2.11 -5.73
N MET A 97 -11.11 1.79 -5.99
CA MET A 97 -10.54 1.87 -7.33
C MET A 97 -11.28 0.93 -8.30
N ILE A 98 -11.53 -0.32 -7.92
CA ILE A 98 -12.28 -1.28 -8.74
C ILE A 98 -13.69 -0.75 -9.04
N ASP A 99 -14.42 -0.30 -8.02
CA ASP A 99 -15.80 0.18 -8.14
C ASP A 99 -15.90 1.48 -8.95
N THR A 100 -14.80 2.23 -9.09
CA THR A 100 -14.69 3.45 -9.92
C THR A 100 -14.09 3.23 -11.31
N GLY A 101 -13.91 1.96 -11.71
CA GLY A 101 -13.46 1.56 -13.05
C GLY A 101 -11.94 1.39 -13.20
N GLY A 102 -11.21 1.32 -12.09
CA GLY A 102 -9.77 1.08 -12.05
C GLY A 102 -9.38 -0.31 -12.56
N THR A 103 -8.37 -0.39 -13.42
CA THR A 103 -7.87 -1.65 -13.98
C THR A 103 -6.48 -1.52 -14.63
N PRO A 104 -5.60 -2.53 -14.50
CA PRO A 104 -5.65 -3.56 -13.46
C PRO A 104 -5.35 -2.94 -12.09
N VAL A 105 -5.96 -3.48 -11.03
CA VAL A 105 -5.71 -3.09 -9.64
C VAL A 105 -5.04 -4.25 -8.92
N HIS A 106 -3.93 -4.00 -8.23
CA HIS A 106 -3.22 -5.02 -7.44
C HIS A 106 -3.07 -4.56 -5.98
N LEU A 107 -2.92 -5.52 -5.07
CA LEU A 107 -2.46 -5.27 -3.71
C LEU A 107 -1.06 -5.82 -3.56
N MET A 108 -0.13 -4.95 -3.22
CA MET A 108 1.27 -5.28 -3.08
C MET A 108 1.62 -5.36 -1.60
N TRP A 109 2.53 -6.25 -1.22
CA TRP A 109 3.01 -6.34 0.16
C TRP A 109 4.49 -6.70 0.21
N PHE A 110 5.12 -6.43 1.34
CA PHE A 110 6.41 -7.02 1.69
C PHE A 110 6.54 -7.15 3.21
N THR A 111 7.48 -7.98 3.62
CA THR A 111 7.92 -8.09 5.02
C THR A 111 9.44 -8.04 5.07
N THR A 112 10.01 -7.28 6.01
CA THR A 112 11.43 -7.19 6.36
C THR A 112 11.57 -7.18 7.88
N PRO A 113 12.66 -7.68 8.51
CA PRO A 113 12.75 -7.73 9.98
C PRO A 113 12.37 -6.39 10.63
N GLY A 114 11.31 -6.42 11.45
CA GLY A 114 10.78 -5.23 12.14
C GLY A 114 9.80 -4.38 11.34
N TYR A 115 9.43 -4.76 10.11
CA TYR A 115 8.54 -3.96 9.27
C TYR A 115 7.78 -4.80 8.24
N ASP A 116 6.47 -4.66 8.19
CA ASP A 116 5.62 -5.15 7.12
C ASP A 116 4.77 -4.03 6.54
N HIS A 117 4.45 -4.14 5.26
CA HIS A 117 3.62 -3.13 4.62
C HIS A 117 2.81 -3.68 3.47
N MET A 118 1.65 -3.08 3.25
CA MET A 118 0.75 -3.38 2.15
C MET A 118 0.20 -2.08 1.57
N TRP A 119 0.13 -2.01 0.24
CA TRP A 119 -0.40 -0.88 -0.52
C TRP A 119 -1.15 -1.41 -1.75
N ALA A 120 -1.81 -0.52 -2.48
CA ALA A 120 -2.48 -0.85 -3.74
C ALA A 120 -1.76 -0.22 -4.93
N THR A 121 -1.98 -0.77 -6.12
CA THR A 121 -1.54 -0.16 -7.38
C THR A 121 -2.66 -0.20 -8.40
N ILE A 122 -2.61 0.70 -9.38
CA ILE A 122 -3.51 0.73 -10.52
C ILE A 122 -2.71 0.97 -11.80
N GLY A 123 -3.14 0.37 -12.91
CA GLY A 123 -2.57 0.66 -14.23
C GLY A 123 -1.27 -0.07 -14.55
N VAL A 124 -0.87 -1.04 -13.72
CA VAL A 124 0.38 -1.80 -13.90
C VAL A 124 0.32 -2.59 -15.22
N HIS A 125 1.39 -2.49 -16.01
CA HIS A 125 1.54 -3.14 -17.30
C HIS A 125 1.46 -4.67 -17.18
N PRO A 126 0.79 -5.42 -18.08
CA PRO A 126 0.58 -6.86 -17.92
C PRO A 126 1.85 -7.72 -17.76
N ALA A 127 2.97 -7.28 -18.33
CA ALA A 127 4.26 -7.99 -18.29
C ALA A 127 5.22 -7.46 -17.20
N TRP A 128 4.68 -6.77 -16.20
CA TRP A 128 5.47 -6.22 -15.10
C TRP A 128 6.18 -7.30 -14.27
N GLN A 129 7.25 -6.91 -13.60
CA GLN A 129 8.06 -7.71 -12.70
C GLN A 129 8.08 -7.08 -11.31
N ALA A 130 7.91 -7.91 -10.29
CA ALA A 130 7.87 -7.52 -8.88
C ALA A 130 9.03 -6.64 -8.40
N ASP A 131 10.23 -6.95 -8.87
CA ASP A 131 11.48 -6.37 -8.40
C ASP A 131 12.00 -5.22 -9.30
N ASN A 132 11.21 -4.80 -10.31
CA ASN A 132 11.64 -3.87 -11.35
C ASN A 132 10.52 -2.86 -11.68
N LEU A 133 10.58 -1.69 -11.07
CA LEU A 133 9.54 -0.67 -11.20
C LEU A 133 9.42 -0.12 -12.63
N ARG A 134 10.52 -0.06 -13.38
CA ARG A 134 10.50 0.35 -14.80
C ARG A 134 9.61 -0.56 -15.65
N SER A 135 9.46 -1.84 -15.26
CA SER A 135 8.59 -2.78 -15.97
C SER A 135 7.09 -2.59 -15.69
N TRP A 136 6.73 -1.76 -14.70
CA TRP A 136 5.33 -1.57 -14.29
C TRP A 136 4.58 -0.67 -15.27
N GLY A 137 5.29 0.08 -16.12
CA GLY A 137 4.71 0.90 -17.18
C GLY A 137 4.40 2.34 -16.77
N ALA A 138 4.31 3.23 -17.77
CA ALA A 138 4.13 4.68 -17.58
C ALA A 138 2.79 5.05 -16.93
N GLU A 139 1.78 4.21 -17.08
CA GLU A 139 0.44 4.44 -16.55
C GLU A 139 0.27 3.94 -15.10
N ALA A 140 1.30 3.29 -14.54
CA ALA A 140 1.22 2.69 -13.22
C ALA A 140 1.27 3.74 -12.11
N VAL A 141 0.40 3.57 -11.12
CA VAL A 141 0.30 4.46 -9.95
C VAL A 141 0.41 3.63 -8.68
N TRP A 142 1.24 4.11 -7.76
CA TRP A 142 1.32 3.65 -6.38
C TRP A 142 0.21 4.32 -5.57
N VAL A 143 -0.52 3.55 -4.77
CA VAL A 143 -1.63 4.06 -3.94
C VAL A 143 -1.46 3.55 -2.52
N ASP A 144 -1.11 4.45 -1.61
CA ASP A 144 -0.77 4.13 -0.24
C ASP A 144 -1.53 5.00 0.75
N PRO A 145 -2.71 4.55 1.17
CA PRO A 145 -3.52 5.28 2.14
C PRO A 145 -2.96 5.22 3.56
N TRP A 146 -1.90 4.43 3.80
CA TRP A 146 -1.31 4.27 5.12
C TRP A 146 -0.05 5.11 5.28
N GLN A 147 0.77 5.31 4.26
CA GLN A 147 2.12 5.84 4.42
C GLN A 147 2.20 7.25 5.02
N THR A 148 1.29 8.16 4.67
CA THR A 148 1.18 9.53 5.21
C THR A 148 -0.14 9.69 5.96
N ASP A 149 -0.32 10.79 6.68
CA ASP A 149 -1.54 10.98 7.49
C ASP A 149 -2.80 11.12 6.61
N ASP A 150 -2.64 11.68 5.42
CA ASP A 150 -3.70 11.85 4.43
C ASP A 150 -3.65 10.80 3.30
N GLY A 151 -2.76 9.82 3.38
CA GLY A 151 -2.44 8.91 2.27
C GLY A 151 -1.68 9.58 1.12
N ILE A 152 -1.11 8.78 0.23
CA ILE A 152 -0.36 9.29 -0.93
C ILE A 152 -0.59 8.43 -2.18
N ALA A 153 -0.73 9.08 -3.32
CA ALA A 153 -0.70 8.46 -4.63
C ALA A 153 0.29 9.19 -5.54
N PHE A 154 1.02 8.43 -6.36
CA PHE A 154 1.99 9.00 -7.30
C PHE A 154 2.29 8.01 -8.44
N SER A 155 2.76 8.54 -9.58
CA SER A 155 3.15 7.70 -10.71
C SER A 155 4.44 6.92 -10.40
N ILE A 156 4.50 5.66 -10.86
CA ILE A 156 5.73 4.86 -10.71
C ILE A 156 6.89 5.50 -11.50
N GLU A 157 6.60 6.17 -12.61
CA GLU A 157 7.61 6.89 -13.39
C GLU A 157 8.26 8.03 -12.59
N ASP A 158 7.47 8.84 -11.87
CA ASP A 158 8.02 9.90 -11.01
C ASP A 158 8.88 9.34 -9.88
N PHE A 159 8.53 8.15 -9.39
CA PHE A 159 9.34 7.46 -8.40
C PHE A 159 10.67 6.96 -8.97
N VAL A 160 10.64 6.29 -10.13
CA VAL A 160 11.85 5.85 -10.85
C VAL A 160 12.75 7.03 -11.24
N ALA A 161 12.16 8.18 -11.60
CA ALA A 161 12.87 9.42 -11.87
C ALA A 161 13.41 10.10 -10.60
N GLY A 162 13.08 9.57 -9.42
CA GLY A 162 13.53 10.08 -8.13
C GLY A 162 12.88 11.41 -7.71
N LYS A 163 11.73 11.77 -8.29
CA LYS A 163 10.94 12.95 -7.89
C LYS A 163 10.13 12.70 -6.63
N VAL A 164 9.80 11.43 -6.36
CA VAL A 164 9.22 10.97 -5.10
C VAL A 164 10.31 10.24 -4.32
N ARG A 165 10.59 10.68 -3.08
CA ARG A 165 11.58 10.06 -2.19
C ARG A 165 11.10 10.15 -0.74
N ASN A 166 11.80 9.45 0.15
CA ASN A 166 11.66 9.53 1.61
C ASN A 166 10.38 8.93 2.24
N LEU A 167 9.87 7.81 1.73
CA LEU A 167 8.77 7.06 2.37
C LEU A 167 9.27 5.71 2.92
N ASN A 168 9.11 5.46 4.22
CA ASN A 168 9.63 4.26 4.90
C ASN A 168 9.31 2.94 4.18
N ALA A 169 8.07 2.75 3.70
CA ALA A 169 7.73 1.55 2.96
C ALA A 169 8.53 1.40 1.67
N ILE A 170 8.71 2.51 0.95
CA ILE A 170 9.38 2.54 -0.35
C ILE A 170 10.83 2.09 -0.22
N TYR A 171 11.60 2.59 0.76
CA TYR A 171 13.00 2.19 0.94
C TYR A 171 13.18 0.71 1.28
N ASN A 172 12.18 0.11 1.90
CA ASN A 172 12.24 -1.29 2.32
C ASN A 172 11.76 -2.27 1.24
N CYS A 173 11.24 -1.79 0.10
CA CYS A 173 10.81 -2.64 -1.02
C CYS A 173 11.97 -3.30 -1.80
N ASN A 174 13.22 -2.87 -1.60
CA ASN A 174 14.43 -3.44 -2.23
C ASN A 174 14.33 -3.69 -3.76
N THR A 175 13.70 -2.77 -4.48
CA THR A 175 13.57 -2.82 -5.95
C THR A 175 14.92 -2.56 -6.64
N LYS A 176 15.12 -3.06 -7.88
CA LYS A 176 16.36 -2.86 -8.66
C LYS A 176 16.79 -1.39 -8.71
N GLU A 177 15.85 -0.48 -8.93
CA GLU A 177 16.12 0.95 -9.02
C GLU A 177 16.64 1.55 -7.70
N LEU A 178 16.15 1.04 -6.56
CA LEU A 178 16.64 1.45 -5.24
C LEU A 178 18.04 0.90 -4.97
N VAL A 179 18.31 -0.35 -5.34
CA VAL A 179 19.64 -0.97 -5.23
C VAL A 179 20.66 -0.21 -6.08
N GLU A 180 20.31 0.09 -7.34
CA GLU A 180 21.15 0.88 -8.26
C GLU A 180 21.40 2.30 -7.74
N ALA A 181 20.40 2.92 -7.08
CA ALA A 181 20.53 4.26 -6.49
C ALA A 181 21.30 4.27 -5.15
N GLY A 182 21.82 3.14 -4.67
CA GLY A 182 22.56 3.02 -3.40
C GLY A 182 21.67 2.97 -2.16
N GLY A 183 20.37 2.70 -2.31
CA GLY A 183 19.45 2.45 -1.20
C GLY A 183 19.78 1.12 -0.51
N ILE A 184 20.11 1.20 0.79
CA ILE A 184 20.30 0.12 1.79
C ILE A 184 20.70 -1.26 1.21
N GLN A 185 22.01 -1.57 1.28
CA GLN A 185 22.48 -2.96 1.33
C GLN A 185 22.04 -3.61 2.65
N GLY A 186 20.94 -4.34 2.62
CA GLY A 186 20.40 -5.07 3.78
C GLY A 186 20.39 -6.58 3.53
N VAL A 187 21.54 -7.22 3.80
CA VAL A 187 21.76 -8.67 3.98
C VAL A 187 21.51 -9.55 2.74
N VAL A 188 22.58 -9.79 2.00
CA VAL A 188 22.78 -11.07 1.30
C VAL A 188 22.85 -12.16 2.38
N VAL A 189 21.81 -12.98 2.51
CA VAL A 189 21.94 -14.27 3.20
C VAL A 189 22.41 -15.25 2.12
N GLY A 190 23.69 -15.63 2.23
CA GLY A 190 24.25 -16.76 1.48
C GLY A 190 23.75 -18.10 1.99
#